data_AF-A0A5C3KSA3-F1
#
_entry.id   AF-A0A5C3KSA3-F1
#
_cell.length_a   1.000
_cell.length_b   1.000
_cell.length_c   1.000
_cell.angle_alpha   90.00
_cell.angle_beta   90.00
_cell.angle_gamma   90.00
#
_symmetry.space_group_name_H-M   'P 1'
#
loop_
_entity.id
_entity.type
_entity.pdbx_description
1 polymer ?
#
loop_
_entity_poly.entity_id
_entity_poly.type
_entity_poly.pdbx_seq_one_letter_code
_entity_poly.pdbx_strand_id
1 'polypeptide(L)'
;MSLLFRTLAAARSNACQRSTIQTVARRPFSTSASSSTRGLRSLLCAVGVGALAVSVSLGRVYLDSEQSSDRITDPATSIEFPKAISVQAKTKIPPLQLVGLGVRTVSFLGIKVYSVGFYADLSNVNLKIPKDMDPEDKIREIVKNTDCVVRIVPTRSTSYTHLRDAFIRALQGRLVIAKKEGTLSEEQEQAAASPIRKLKSIFPNSPLAKHTPLDMYLAAPVPGRPRALVFRDLGAIENDWVSTELVLHYFEGDGPSPPLKKSVLDNLKDFSNYP
;
A
#
# COMPACT_ATOMS: atom_id res chain seq x y z
N MET A 1 7.99 -65.26 -21.22
CA MET A 1 8.51 -64.97 -22.57
C MET A 1 8.58 -63.45 -22.69
N SER A 2 9.77 -62.85 -22.54
CA SER A 2 10.60 -62.26 -23.62
C SER A 2 9.93 -61.03 -24.26
N LEU A 3 10.50 -59.82 -24.38
CA LEU A 3 11.87 -59.27 -24.41
C LEU A 3 11.73 -57.75 -24.18
N LEU A 4 12.49 -57.12 -23.27
CA LEU A 4 13.72 -56.32 -23.54
C LEU A 4 13.57 -55.07 -24.43
N PHE A 5 13.71 -53.90 -23.79
CA PHE A 5 14.32 -52.66 -24.34
C PHE A 5 15.15 -52.03 -23.20
N ARG A 6 16.45 -52.35 -23.04
CA ARG A 6 17.65 -51.68 -23.60
C ARG A 6 17.60 -50.14 -23.50
N THR A 7 18.25 -49.55 -22.48
CA THR A 7 19.61 -48.89 -22.50
C THR A 7 19.61 -47.53 -23.21
N LEU A 8 20.25 -46.43 -22.78
CA LEU A 8 21.52 -46.23 -22.06
C LEU A 8 21.61 -44.76 -21.60
N ALA A 9 22.22 -44.52 -20.45
CA ALA A 9 22.74 -43.23 -20.03
C ALA A 9 24.10 -42.95 -20.70
N ALA A 10 24.41 -41.69 -21.00
CA ALA A 10 25.79 -41.22 -21.19
C ALA A 10 25.89 -39.71 -20.90
N ALA A 11 26.62 -39.39 -19.85
CA ALA A 11 27.20 -38.08 -19.60
C ALA A 11 28.31 -37.79 -20.62
N ARG A 12 28.53 -36.51 -20.98
CA ARG A 12 29.87 -36.00 -21.26
C ARG A 12 29.97 -34.49 -21.14
N SER A 13 31.10 -34.13 -20.55
CA SER A 13 31.63 -32.87 -20.06
C SER A 13 32.28 -31.99 -21.13
N ASN A 14 32.31 -30.69 -20.83
CA ASN A 14 33.35 -29.67 -21.04
C ASN A 14 34.13 -29.65 -22.38
N ALA A 15 33.93 -28.56 -23.13
CA ALA A 15 34.92 -28.06 -24.07
C ALA A 15 35.32 -26.63 -23.67
N CYS A 16 36.62 -26.51 -23.42
CA CYS A 16 37.41 -25.32 -23.17
C CYS A 16 37.57 -24.51 -24.46
N GLN A 17 37.36 -23.20 -24.44
CA GLN A 17 37.92 -22.29 -25.44
C GLN A 17 38.64 -21.13 -24.77
N ARG A 18 39.87 -20.97 -25.24
CA ARG A 18 40.97 -20.16 -24.74
C ARG A 18 41.11 -18.97 -25.68
N SER A 19 41.03 -17.74 -25.20
CA SER A 19 41.40 -16.55 -25.98
C SER A 19 42.35 -15.66 -25.18
N THR A 20 43.60 -15.77 -25.64
CA THR A 20 44.69 -14.80 -25.79
C THR A 20 44.71 -13.51 -24.97
N ILE A 21 45.82 -13.42 -24.23
CA ILE A 21 46.42 -12.29 -23.54
C ILE A 21 46.84 -11.19 -24.52
N GLN A 22 46.52 -9.92 -24.23
CA GLN A 22 47.39 -8.78 -24.58
C GLN A 22 47.44 -7.77 -23.43
N THR A 23 48.60 -7.74 -22.80
CA THR A 23 49.09 -6.76 -21.82
C THR A 23 50.00 -5.78 -22.56
N VAL A 24 49.95 -4.48 -22.22
CA VAL A 24 50.98 -3.41 -22.40
C VAL A 24 50.22 -2.08 -22.27
N ALA A 25 50.64 -1.05 -21.54
CA ALA A 25 51.72 -0.81 -20.61
C ALA A 25 51.34 0.36 -19.70
N ARG A 26 51.82 0.34 -18.46
CA ARG A 26 51.90 1.51 -17.56
C ARG A 26 53.06 2.39 -18.00
N ARG A 27 52.92 3.72 -17.86
CA ARG A 27 54.00 4.66 -17.52
C ARG A 27 53.40 6.01 -17.05
N PRO A 28 54.16 6.85 -16.31
CA PRO A 28 53.70 7.43 -15.07
C PRO A 28 53.54 8.96 -15.12
N PHE A 29 53.00 9.48 -14.02
CA PHE A 29 52.97 10.89 -13.62
C PHE A 29 54.30 11.62 -13.86
N SER A 30 54.19 12.81 -14.46
CA SER A 30 55.17 13.89 -14.28
C SER A 30 54.42 15.14 -13.80
N THR A 31 54.92 15.68 -12.70
CA THR A 31 54.60 16.99 -12.16
C THR A 31 55.44 18.05 -12.86
N SER A 32 54.81 19.13 -13.30
CA SER A 32 55.50 20.41 -13.50
C SER A 32 54.50 21.56 -13.34
N ALA A 33 54.75 22.38 -12.32
CA ALA A 33 54.17 23.69 -12.14
C ALA A 33 55.03 24.73 -12.88
N SER A 34 54.39 25.64 -13.62
CA SER A 34 54.89 27.00 -13.89
C SER A 34 53.70 27.80 -14.47
N SER A 35 53.13 28.72 -13.69
CA SER A 35 53.36 30.17 -13.78
C SER A 35 53.19 30.76 -15.20
N SER A 36 52.22 31.68 -15.33
CA SER A 36 52.28 32.92 -16.15
C SER A 36 50.84 33.39 -16.44
N THR A 37 50.36 34.37 -15.66
CA THR A 37 50.10 35.77 -16.03
C THR A 37 48.73 36.08 -16.65
N ARG A 38 48.01 36.94 -15.91
CA ARG A 38 47.20 38.10 -16.32
C ARG A 38 46.25 37.95 -17.52
N GLY A 39 44.96 38.06 -17.21
CA GLY A 39 43.93 38.51 -18.14
C GLY A 39 42.68 38.92 -17.38
N LEU A 40 42.65 40.14 -16.85
CA LEU A 40 41.46 40.74 -16.27
C LEU A 40 40.61 41.37 -17.39
N ARG A 41 39.29 41.25 -17.24
CA ARG A 41 38.17 41.99 -17.89
C ARG A 41 37.45 41.26 -19.03
N SER A 42 36.22 40.83 -18.73
CA SER A 42 35.04 41.32 -19.44
C SER A 42 33.77 41.08 -18.60
N LEU A 43 33.01 42.15 -18.39
CA LEU A 43 31.65 42.18 -17.84
C LEU A 43 30.68 41.68 -18.91
N LEU A 44 29.74 40.79 -18.59
CA LEU A 44 28.43 40.78 -19.24
C LEU A 44 27.33 40.32 -18.25
N CYS A 45 26.34 41.19 -18.14
CA CYS A 45 25.10 41.06 -17.39
C CYS A 45 24.32 39.79 -17.75
N ALA A 46 23.77 39.10 -16.75
CA ALA A 46 22.66 38.18 -16.93
C ALA A 46 21.49 38.63 -16.05
N VAL A 47 20.40 38.97 -16.73
CA VAL A 47 19.12 39.45 -16.22
C VAL A 47 18.54 38.44 -15.23
N GLY A 48 18.29 38.89 -14.00
CA GLY A 48 17.58 38.13 -12.98
C GLY A 48 16.11 38.00 -13.34
N VAL A 49 15.72 36.86 -13.92
CA VAL A 49 14.32 36.44 -13.96
C VAL A 49 14.01 35.81 -12.61
N GLY A 50 13.40 36.59 -11.71
CA GLY A 50 12.85 36.08 -10.46
C GLY A 50 11.71 35.13 -10.75
N ALA A 51 11.99 33.84 -10.85
CA ALA A 51 10.97 32.81 -10.82
C ALA A 51 10.38 32.76 -9.40
N LEU A 52 9.18 33.31 -9.23
CA LEU A 52 8.34 33.07 -8.07
C LEU A 52 8.03 31.57 -8.00
N ALA A 53 8.86 30.84 -7.28
CA ALA A 53 8.59 29.46 -6.92
C ALA A 53 7.40 29.46 -5.94
N VAL A 54 6.19 29.31 -6.47
CA VAL A 54 5.00 28.97 -5.68
C VAL A 54 5.28 27.61 -5.06
N SER A 55 5.79 27.64 -3.84
CA SER A 55 6.03 26.45 -3.04
C SER A 55 4.67 25.90 -2.65
N VAL A 56 4.12 24.98 -3.45
CA VAL A 56 2.94 24.20 -3.05
C VAL A 56 3.36 23.35 -1.86
N SER A 57 3.10 23.87 -0.67
CA SER A 57 3.27 23.15 0.59
C SER A 57 2.31 21.96 0.57
N LEU A 58 2.80 20.79 0.14
CA LEU A 58 2.17 19.51 0.42
C LEU A 58 2.20 19.34 1.94
N GLY A 59 1.16 19.86 2.60
CA GLY A 59 0.99 19.76 4.03
C GLY A 59 1.00 18.28 4.42
N ARG A 60 1.99 17.88 5.24
CA ARG A 60 1.92 16.64 5.98
C ARG A 60 0.66 16.71 6.85
N VAL A 61 -0.32 15.87 6.55
CA VAL A 61 -1.49 15.68 7.41
C VAL A 61 -1.00 14.92 8.63
N TYR A 62 -0.84 15.64 9.73
CA TYR A 62 -0.49 15.08 11.04
C TYR A 62 -1.78 14.64 11.72
N LEU A 63 -1.86 13.35 12.02
CA LEU A 63 -3.12 12.65 12.29
C LEU A 63 -3.11 12.10 13.72
N ASP A 64 -3.10 13.00 14.69
CA ASP A 64 -3.15 12.67 16.12
C ASP A 64 -4.58 12.35 16.54
N SER A 65 -4.90 11.04 16.57
CA SER A 65 -6.21 10.56 16.97
C SER A 65 -6.42 10.67 18.47
N GLU A 66 -7.35 11.51 18.93
CA GLU A 66 -7.94 11.37 20.26
C GLU A 66 -8.64 10.01 20.35
N GLN A 67 -8.17 9.16 21.26
CA GLN A 67 -8.51 7.75 21.34
C GLN A 67 -9.55 7.54 22.44
N SER A 68 -10.72 6.95 22.14
CA SER A 68 -11.67 6.56 23.19
C SER A 68 -10.99 5.60 24.18
N SER A 69 -11.29 5.71 25.48
CA SER A 69 -10.71 4.85 26.51
C SER A 69 -11.08 3.37 26.37
N ASP A 70 -12.15 3.07 25.64
CA ASP A 70 -12.63 1.71 25.39
C ASP A 70 -11.87 1.04 24.23
N ARG A 71 -11.29 -0.13 24.51
CA ARG A 71 -10.39 -0.87 23.61
C ARG A 71 -10.82 -2.33 23.54
N ILE A 72 -10.62 -2.95 22.38
CA ILE A 72 -10.85 -4.37 22.11
C ILE A 72 -9.50 -5.02 21.80
N THR A 73 -9.23 -6.14 22.45
CA THR A 73 -7.99 -6.90 22.28
C THR A 73 -8.14 -7.95 21.19
N ASP A 74 -7.18 -8.01 20.26
CA ASP A 74 -7.08 -9.11 19.29
C ASP A 74 -6.71 -10.41 20.01
N PRO A 75 -7.59 -11.44 20.01
CA PRO A 75 -7.35 -12.68 20.74
C PRO A 75 -6.10 -13.43 20.25
N ALA A 76 -5.68 -13.22 18.99
CA ALA A 76 -4.54 -13.93 18.45
C ALA A 76 -3.19 -13.30 18.84
N THR A 77 -3.14 -12.01 19.13
CA THR A 77 -1.86 -11.28 19.30
C THR A 77 -1.76 -10.48 20.58
N SER A 78 -2.85 -10.36 21.31
CA SER A 78 -3.00 -9.48 22.48
C SER A 78 -2.77 -8.00 22.18
N ILE A 79 -2.85 -7.60 20.90
CA ILE A 79 -2.77 -6.20 20.49
C ILE A 79 -4.13 -5.53 20.68
N GLU A 80 -4.13 -4.36 21.30
CA GLU A 80 -5.37 -3.60 21.56
C GLU A 80 -5.67 -2.58 20.48
N PHE A 81 -6.93 -2.56 20.06
CA PHE A 81 -7.50 -1.62 19.10
C PHE A 81 -8.57 -0.78 19.81
N PRO A 82 -8.59 0.55 19.65
CA PRO A 82 -9.69 1.35 20.19
C PRO A 82 -11.02 1.01 19.51
N LYS A 83 -12.14 1.16 20.22
CA LYS A 83 -13.47 0.97 19.60
C LYS A 83 -13.83 2.06 18.60
N ALA A 84 -13.30 3.26 18.79
CA ALA A 84 -13.48 4.36 17.86
C ALA A 84 -12.16 5.08 17.59
N ILE A 85 -12.00 5.58 16.37
CA ILE A 85 -10.88 6.44 15.99
C ILE A 85 -11.40 7.73 15.38
N SER A 86 -10.82 8.84 15.80
CA SER A 86 -11.01 10.13 15.14
C SER A 86 -9.87 10.36 14.15
N VAL A 87 -10.24 10.72 12.91
CA VAL A 87 -9.29 11.08 11.86
C VAL A 87 -9.20 12.60 11.83
N GLN A 88 -8.05 13.17 12.22
CA GLN A 88 -7.82 14.62 12.14
C GLN A 88 -7.67 15.01 10.66
N ALA A 89 -8.77 15.40 10.03
CA ALA A 89 -8.77 16.02 8.71
C ALA A 89 -9.06 17.52 8.85
N LYS A 90 -8.79 18.28 7.77
CA LYS A 90 -9.16 19.71 7.70
C LYS A 90 -10.67 19.93 7.88
N THR A 91 -11.47 18.91 7.61
CA THR A 91 -12.92 18.87 7.82
C THR A 91 -13.22 17.99 9.02
N LYS A 92 -14.19 18.36 9.87
CA LYS A 92 -14.63 17.50 10.98
C LYS A 92 -15.27 16.22 10.41
N ILE A 93 -14.60 15.10 10.60
CA ILE A 93 -15.12 13.76 10.25
C ILE A 93 -15.66 13.12 11.54
N PRO A 94 -16.82 12.47 11.51
CA PRO A 94 -17.31 11.68 12.64
C PRO A 94 -16.31 10.58 13.05
N PRO A 95 -16.30 10.17 14.33
CA PRO A 95 -15.45 9.07 14.77
C PRO A 95 -15.85 7.77 14.06
N LEU A 96 -14.87 7.07 13.50
CA LEU A 96 -15.06 5.79 12.82
C LEU A 96 -15.08 4.66 13.85
N GLN A 97 -16.05 3.74 13.71
CA GLN A 97 -16.26 2.65 14.65
C GLN A 97 -15.52 1.39 14.20
N LEU A 98 -14.95 0.64 15.14
CA LEU A 98 -14.31 -0.65 14.86
C LEU A 98 -15.39 -1.67 14.46
N VAL A 99 -15.34 -2.09 13.21
CA VAL A 99 -16.27 -3.08 12.65
C VAL A 99 -15.76 -4.50 12.88
N GLY A 100 -14.44 -4.70 12.86
CA GLY A 100 -13.85 -6.01 13.11
C GLY A 100 -12.34 -6.00 13.14
N LEU A 101 -11.76 -7.08 13.66
CA LEU A 101 -10.32 -7.22 13.82
C LEU A 101 -9.88 -8.64 13.48
N GLY A 102 -8.59 -8.80 13.15
CA GLY A 102 -8.03 -10.12 12.92
C GLY A 102 -6.52 -10.10 12.71
N VAL A 103 -5.92 -11.29 12.76
CA VAL A 103 -4.48 -11.46 12.53
C VAL A 103 -4.21 -11.90 11.09
N ARG A 104 -3.17 -11.35 10.49
CA ARG A 104 -2.56 -11.93 9.28
C ARG A 104 -1.49 -12.92 9.66
N THR A 105 -1.55 -14.07 9.01
CA THR A 105 -0.62 -15.18 9.21
C THR A 105 0.04 -15.55 7.89
N VAL A 106 1.34 -15.89 7.93
CA VAL A 106 2.10 -16.38 6.76
C VAL A 106 2.63 -17.78 6.99
N SER A 107 2.73 -18.55 5.91
CA SER A 107 3.24 -19.94 5.84
C SER A 107 2.42 -20.98 6.61
N PHE A 108 2.74 -22.25 6.38
CA PHE A 108 2.16 -23.38 7.13
C PHE A 108 2.48 -23.34 8.63
N LEU A 109 3.57 -22.68 9.05
CA LEU A 109 3.96 -22.58 10.46
C LEU A 109 3.09 -21.59 11.26
N GLY A 110 2.14 -20.90 10.62
CA GLY A 110 1.23 -20.02 11.35
C GLY A 110 1.90 -18.75 11.89
N ILE A 111 2.89 -18.20 11.18
CA ILE A 111 3.63 -17.01 11.64
C ILE A 111 2.73 -15.77 11.56
N LYS A 112 2.38 -15.21 12.71
CA LYS A 112 1.61 -13.95 12.84
C LYS A 112 2.49 -12.78 12.43
N VAL A 113 2.08 -12.02 11.42
CA VAL A 113 2.86 -10.90 10.86
C VAL A 113 2.36 -9.55 11.35
N TYR A 114 1.05 -9.36 11.37
CA TYR A 114 0.41 -8.17 11.91
C TYR A 114 -1.02 -8.49 12.35
N SER A 115 -1.54 -7.65 13.25
CA SER A 115 -2.97 -7.54 13.47
C SER A 115 -3.53 -6.39 12.65
N VAL A 116 -4.76 -6.53 12.20
CA VAL A 116 -5.47 -5.55 11.40
C VAL A 116 -6.84 -5.29 12.02
N GLY A 117 -7.20 -4.01 12.11
CA GLY A 117 -8.53 -3.56 12.48
C GLY A 117 -9.17 -2.79 11.33
N PHE A 118 -10.43 -3.06 11.05
CA PHE A 118 -11.23 -2.34 10.07
C PHE A 118 -12.25 -1.44 10.78
N TYR A 119 -12.22 -0.16 10.44
CA TYR A 119 -13.10 0.86 10.96
C TYR A 119 -13.89 1.50 9.84
N ALA A 120 -15.13 1.88 10.11
CA ALA A 120 -15.99 2.55 9.15
C ALA A 120 -16.93 3.56 9.81
N ASP A 121 -17.39 4.55 9.04
CA ASP A 121 -18.51 5.40 9.42
C ASP A 121 -19.84 4.68 9.16
N LEU A 122 -20.28 3.91 10.17
CA LEU A 122 -21.57 3.20 10.11
C LEU A 122 -22.78 4.13 10.25
N SER A 123 -22.56 5.38 10.66
CA SER A 123 -23.60 6.41 10.82
C SER A 123 -23.80 7.28 9.57
N ASN A 124 -23.12 6.96 8.47
CA ASN A 124 -23.16 7.77 7.27
C ASN A 124 -24.56 7.79 6.64
N VAL A 125 -25.06 8.98 6.32
CA VAL A 125 -26.40 9.16 5.71
C VAL A 125 -26.51 8.55 4.30
N ASN A 126 -25.40 8.37 3.59
CA ASN A 126 -25.38 7.76 2.26
C ASN A 126 -25.36 6.23 2.33
N LEU A 127 -25.13 5.66 3.51
CA LEU A 127 -25.03 4.22 3.69
C LEU A 127 -26.43 3.62 3.81
N LYS A 128 -26.90 2.94 2.77
CA LYS A 128 -28.22 2.30 2.75
C LYS A 128 -28.06 0.79 2.74
N ILE A 129 -28.08 0.19 3.93
CA ILE A 129 -27.93 -1.26 4.09
C ILE A 129 -29.23 -1.86 4.64
N PRO A 130 -29.99 -2.60 3.82
CA PRO A 130 -31.15 -3.34 4.30
C PRO A 130 -30.68 -4.55 5.11
N LYS A 131 -31.53 -5.01 6.04
CA LYS A 131 -31.15 -6.03 7.02
C LYS A 131 -30.82 -7.39 6.38
N ASP A 132 -31.53 -7.71 5.30
CA ASP A 132 -31.48 -8.97 4.53
C ASP A 132 -30.35 -9.03 3.48
N MET A 133 -29.57 -7.96 3.30
CA MET A 133 -28.41 -7.98 2.41
C MET A 133 -27.37 -9.00 2.88
N ASP A 134 -26.70 -9.67 1.94
CA ASP A 134 -25.59 -10.55 2.27
C ASP A 134 -24.47 -9.77 2.98
N PRO A 135 -23.89 -10.26 4.09
CA PRO A 135 -22.85 -9.54 4.83
C PRO A 135 -21.62 -9.19 3.99
N GLU A 136 -21.25 -9.95 2.96
CA GLU A 136 -20.16 -9.59 2.05
C GLU A 136 -20.53 -8.37 1.19
N ASP A 137 -21.77 -8.30 0.73
CA ASP A 137 -22.28 -7.15 0.01
C ASP A 137 -22.42 -5.92 0.91
N LYS A 138 -22.78 -6.11 2.20
CA LYS A 138 -22.73 -5.02 3.19
C LYS A 138 -21.33 -4.42 3.29
N ILE A 139 -20.28 -5.25 3.33
CA ILE A 139 -18.90 -4.78 3.35
C ILE A 139 -18.58 -3.95 2.10
N ARG A 140 -19.00 -4.43 0.92
CA ARG A 140 -18.78 -3.71 -0.34
C ARG A 140 -19.47 -2.36 -0.33
N GLU A 141 -20.72 -2.29 0.13
CA GLU A 141 -21.47 -1.03 0.24
C GLU A 141 -20.85 -0.06 1.25
N ILE A 142 -20.40 -0.53 2.40
CA ILE A 142 -19.67 0.30 3.37
C ILE A 142 -18.41 0.87 2.72
N VAL A 143 -17.55 -0.01 2.19
CA VAL A 143 -16.28 0.40 1.60
C VAL A 143 -16.48 1.34 0.42
N LYS A 144 -17.53 1.19 -0.39
CA LYS A 144 -17.79 2.07 -1.55
C LYS A 144 -18.35 3.44 -1.16
N ASN A 145 -19.14 3.53 -0.09
CA ASN A 145 -19.94 4.73 0.18
C ASN A 145 -19.52 5.54 1.42
N THR A 146 -18.65 5.02 2.28
CA THR A 146 -18.31 5.69 3.55
C THR A 146 -16.81 5.94 3.71
N ASP A 147 -16.49 6.71 4.75
CA ASP A 147 -15.14 6.79 5.29
C ASP A 147 -14.75 5.47 5.97
N CYS A 148 -13.55 4.99 5.68
CA CYS A 148 -13.02 3.75 6.26
C CYS A 148 -11.58 3.92 6.70
N VAL A 149 -11.16 3.14 7.70
CA VAL A 149 -9.74 2.99 8.05
C VAL A 149 -9.39 1.53 8.18
N VAL A 150 -8.27 1.16 7.58
CA VAL A 150 -7.59 -0.11 7.87
C VAL A 150 -6.34 0.22 8.70
N ARG A 151 -6.33 -0.22 9.95
CA ARG A 151 -5.20 -0.05 10.87
C ARG A 151 -4.40 -1.34 10.95
N ILE A 152 -3.13 -1.30 10.57
CA ILE A 152 -2.20 -2.44 10.61
C ILE A 152 -1.23 -2.23 11.77
N VAL A 153 -1.10 -3.22 12.65
CA VAL A 153 -0.16 -3.19 13.77
C VAL A 153 0.77 -4.41 13.67
N PRO A 154 2.05 -4.23 13.30
CA PRO A 154 3.00 -5.33 13.17
C PRO A 154 3.23 -6.03 14.51
N THR A 155 3.21 -7.36 14.51
CA THR A 155 3.56 -8.18 15.69
C THR A 155 5.07 -8.39 15.82
N ARG A 156 5.83 -7.98 14.79
CA ARG A 156 7.29 -8.12 14.64
C ARG A 156 7.84 -6.95 13.83
N SER A 157 9.15 -6.72 13.89
CA SER A 157 9.82 -5.74 13.03
C SER A 157 9.70 -6.15 11.57
N THR A 158 9.31 -5.20 10.70
CA THR A 158 9.23 -5.37 9.26
C THR A 158 9.77 -4.12 8.56
N SER A 159 9.50 -3.93 7.28
CA SER A 159 9.83 -2.70 6.55
C SER A 159 8.62 -2.16 5.81
N TYR A 160 8.60 -0.85 5.60
CA TYR A 160 7.63 -0.19 4.73
C TYR A 160 7.70 -0.75 3.30
N THR A 161 8.89 -1.10 2.81
CA THR A 161 9.11 -1.78 1.53
C THR A 161 8.34 -3.09 1.43
N HIS A 162 8.36 -3.96 2.46
CA HIS A 162 7.63 -5.22 2.41
C HIS A 162 6.12 -5.04 2.36
N LEU A 163 5.58 -4.08 3.12
CA LEU A 163 4.15 -3.76 3.10
C LEU A 163 3.74 -3.16 1.75
N ARG A 164 4.50 -2.18 1.25
CA ARG A 164 4.34 -1.58 -0.07
C ARG A 164 4.26 -2.65 -1.15
N ASP A 165 5.26 -3.53 -1.21
CA ASP A 165 5.33 -4.55 -2.26
C ASP A 165 4.17 -5.55 -2.16
N ALA A 166 3.67 -5.83 -0.95
CA ALA A 166 2.45 -6.61 -0.76
C ALA A 166 1.21 -5.88 -1.30
N PHE A 167 1.06 -4.57 -1.04
CA PHE A 167 -0.05 -3.77 -1.57
C PHE A 167 -0.02 -3.66 -3.09
N ILE A 168 1.16 -3.45 -3.68
CA ILE A 168 1.33 -3.40 -5.14
C ILE A 168 0.93 -4.73 -5.77
N ARG A 169 1.39 -5.87 -5.21
CA ARG A 169 0.99 -7.20 -5.70
C ARG A 169 -0.51 -7.44 -5.57
N ALA A 170 -1.12 -7.00 -4.47
CA ALA A 170 -2.56 -7.12 -4.26
C ALA A 170 -3.35 -6.36 -5.34
N LEU A 171 -2.99 -5.11 -5.61
CA LEU A 171 -3.62 -4.28 -6.64
C LEU A 171 -3.42 -4.86 -8.05
N GLN A 172 -2.22 -5.35 -8.36
CA GLN A 172 -1.96 -6.03 -9.63
C GLN A 172 -2.81 -7.28 -9.80
N GLY A 173 -2.98 -8.08 -8.74
CA GLY A 173 -3.88 -9.23 -8.75
C GLY A 173 -5.34 -8.82 -8.99
N ARG A 174 -5.81 -7.77 -8.33
CA ARG A 174 -7.16 -7.22 -8.54
C ARG A 174 -7.36 -6.68 -9.96
N LEU A 175 -6.36 -6.04 -10.56
CA LEU A 175 -6.43 -5.60 -11.97
C LEU A 175 -6.65 -6.79 -12.91
N VAL A 176 -5.90 -7.88 -12.72
CA VAL A 176 -6.02 -9.09 -13.55
C VAL A 176 -7.41 -9.71 -13.41
N ILE A 177 -7.93 -9.79 -12.18
CA ILE A 177 -9.28 -10.33 -11.91
C ILE A 177 -10.35 -9.45 -12.55
N ALA A 178 -10.32 -8.13 -12.29
CA ALA A 178 -11.32 -7.20 -12.80
C ALA A 178 -11.34 -7.13 -14.34
N LYS A 179 -10.18 -7.27 -14.98
CA LYS A 179 -10.06 -7.39 -16.44
C LYS A 179 -10.69 -8.67 -16.96
N LYS A 180 -10.44 -9.79 -16.29
CA LYS A 180 -11.02 -11.09 -16.66
C LYS A 180 -12.55 -11.10 -16.51
N GLU A 181 -13.06 -10.42 -15.49
CA GLU A 181 -14.50 -10.33 -15.20
C GLU A 181 -15.21 -9.22 -15.99
N GLY A 182 -14.47 -8.35 -16.69
CA GLY A 182 -15.03 -7.25 -17.47
C GLY A 182 -15.60 -6.11 -16.61
N THR A 183 -15.23 -6.02 -15.33
CA THR A 183 -15.71 -4.98 -14.40
C THR A 183 -14.85 -3.72 -14.43
N LEU A 184 -13.77 -3.72 -15.22
CA LEU A 184 -12.82 -2.62 -15.39
C LEU A 184 -12.74 -2.23 -16.85
N SER A 185 -12.98 -0.94 -17.17
CA SER A 185 -12.79 -0.43 -18.52
C SER A 185 -11.31 -0.24 -18.87
N GLU A 186 -10.98 -0.21 -20.17
CA GLU A 186 -9.59 0.02 -20.62
C GLU A 186 -9.07 1.40 -20.15
N GLU A 187 -9.94 2.41 -20.12
CA GLU A 187 -9.61 3.74 -19.61
C GLU A 187 -9.30 3.72 -18.11
N GLN A 188 -10.07 2.95 -17.32
CA GLN A 188 -9.83 2.79 -15.89
C GLN A 188 -8.52 2.02 -15.62
N GLU A 189 -8.24 0.98 -16.40
CA GLU A 189 -6.96 0.23 -16.34
C GLU A 189 -5.78 1.17 -16.57
N GLN A 190 -5.86 2.00 -17.62
CA GLN A 190 -4.82 2.97 -17.94
C GLN A 190 -4.70 4.04 -16.85
N ALA A 191 -5.82 4.54 -16.33
CA ALA A 191 -5.85 5.54 -15.26
C ALA A 191 -5.28 5.01 -13.93
N ALA A 192 -5.35 3.70 -13.66
CA ALA A 192 -4.82 3.08 -12.44
C ALA A 192 -3.28 3.05 -12.38
N ALA A 193 -2.59 3.12 -13.52
CA ALA A 193 -1.13 2.97 -13.58
C ALA A 193 -0.36 4.04 -12.80
N SER A 194 -0.76 5.32 -12.92
CA SER A 194 -0.10 6.43 -12.23
C SER A 194 -0.30 6.39 -10.71
N PRO A 195 -1.52 6.22 -10.17
CA PRO A 195 -1.76 6.02 -8.74
C PRO A 195 -0.97 4.83 -8.15
N ILE A 196 -0.86 3.70 -8.84
CA ILE A 196 -0.05 2.55 -8.39
C ILE A 196 1.44 2.91 -8.31
N ARG A 197 1.96 3.69 -9.25
CA ARG A 197 3.36 4.19 -9.18
C ARG A 197 3.54 5.18 -8.02
N LYS A 198 2.58 6.07 -7.80
CA LYS A 198 2.57 7.01 -6.66
C LYS A 198 2.53 6.25 -5.33
N LEU A 199 1.71 5.21 -5.22
CA LEU A 199 1.68 4.32 -4.05
C LEU A 199 3.06 3.73 -3.77
N LYS A 200 3.80 3.32 -4.82
CA LYS A 200 5.17 2.82 -4.64
C LYS A 200 6.13 3.91 -4.12
N SER A 201 5.97 5.16 -4.55
CA SER A 201 6.90 6.24 -4.18
C SER A 201 6.68 6.84 -2.80
N ILE A 202 5.46 6.80 -2.25
CA ILE A 202 5.17 7.39 -0.93
C ILE A 202 5.72 6.56 0.24
N PHE A 203 6.02 5.27 0.02
CA PHE A 203 6.56 4.38 1.05
C PHE A 203 8.09 4.49 1.12
N PRO A 204 8.66 4.84 2.28
CA PRO A 204 10.11 4.94 2.45
C PRO A 204 10.77 3.56 2.49
N ASN A 205 12.08 3.52 2.28
CA ASN A 205 12.89 2.31 2.45
C ASN A 205 13.40 2.15 3.90
N SER A 206 12.57 2.47 4.88
CA SER A 206 12.92 2.36 6.31
C SER A 206 12.25 1.15 6.97
N PRO A 207 12.78 0.68 8.11
CA PRO A 207 12.09 -0.29 8.95
C PRO A 207 10.77 0.26 9.50
N LEU A 208 9.81 -0.63 9.71
CA LEU A 208 8.61 -0.38 10.51
C LEU A 208 8.73 -1.21 11.78
N ALA A 209 8.78 -0.53 12.93
CA ALA A 209 8.95 -1.18 14.21
C ALA A 209 7.72 -2.00 14.62
N LYS A 210 7.97 -3.01 15.45
CA LYS A 210 6.91 -3.80 16.08
C LYS A 210 5.98 -2.87 16.87
N HIS A 211 4.67 -3.12 16.80
CA HIS A 211 3.62 -2.33 17.46
C HIS A 211 3.44 -0.87 16.99
N THR A 212 4.19 -0.41 15.99
CA THR A 212 3.92 0.89 15.36
C THR A 212 2.75 0.77 14.39
N PRO A 213 1.61 1.44 14.62
CA PRO A 213 0.46 1.35 13.73
C PRO A 213 0.73 2.04 12.39
N LEU A 214 0.24 1.43 11.31
CA LEU A 214 0.10 2.04 9.99
C LEU A 214 -1.38 2.12 9.66
N ASP A 215 -1.89 3.35 9.52
CA ASP A 215 -3.29 3.60 9.21
C ASP A 215 -3.45 3.99 7.74
N MET A 216 -4.38 3.31 7.06
CA MET A 216 -4.84 3.64 5.72
C MET A 216 -6.26 4.19 5.83
N TYR A 217 -6.44 5.49 5.60
CA TYR A 217 -7.73 6.16 5.61
C TYR A 217 -8.26 6.33 4.18
N LEU A 218 -9.41 5.72 3.91
CA LEU A 218 -10.16 5.85 2.67
C LEU A 218 -11.28 6.87 2.89
N ALA A 219 -11.22 7.99 2.16
CA ALA A 219 -12.26 9.02 2.26
C ALA A 219 -13.58 8.55 1.64
N ALA A 220 -14.72 9.02 2.15
CA ALA A 220 -16.01 8.84 1.46
C ALA A 220 -15.96 9.42 0.03
N PRO A 221 -16.69 8.81 -0.94
CA PRO A 221 -16.75 9.33 -2.31
C PRO A 221 -17.38 10.72 -2.34
N VAL A 222 -16.78 11.64 -3.09
CA VAL A 222 -17.31 12.98 -3.34
C VAL A 222 -17.56 13.14 -4.83
N PRO A 223 -18.79 13.44 -5.28
CA PRO A 223 -19.09 13.59 -6.71
C PRO A 223 -18.13 14.55 -7.41
N GLY A 224 -17.58 14.11 -8.54
CA GLY A 224 -16.65 14.91 -9.36
C GLY A 224 -15.23 15.04 -8.81
N ARG A 225 -14.87 14.33 -7.74
CA ARG A 225 -13.49 14.28 -7.22
C ARG A 225 -12.99 12.84 -7.12
N PRO A 226 -11.72 12.58 -7.50
CA PRO A 226 -11.15 11.26 -7.32
C PRO A 226 -11.06 10.94 -5.83
N ARG A 227 -11.39 9.70 -5.48
CA ARG A 227 -11.36 9.22 -4.11
C ARG A 227 -9.93 9.14 -3.59
N ALA A 228 -9.71 9.69 -2.41
CA ALA A 228 -8.40 9.70 -1.77
C ALA A 228 -8.22 8.51 -0.82
N LEU A 229 -7.06 7.86 -0.91
CA LEU A 229 -6.55 6.92 0.08
C LEU A 229 -5.27 7.50 0.70
N VAL A 230 -5.33 7.78 1.99
CA VAL A 230 -4.28 8.43 2.77
C VAL A 230 -3.58 7.40 3.65
N PHE A 231 -2.26 7.30 3.51
CA PHE A 231 -1.40 6.54 4.41
C PHE A 231 -0.81 7.52 5.42
N ARG A 232 -1.14 7.31 6.70
CA ARG A 232 -0.71 8.20 7.79
C ARG A 232 0.81 8.39 7.74
N ASP A 233 1.24 9.65 7.78
CA ASP A 233 2.64 10.11 7.72
C ASP A 233 3.42 9.80 6.42
N LEU A 234 2.84 9.07 5.47
CA LEU A 234 3.51 8.66 4.23
C LEU A 234 3.02 9.46 3.01
N GLY A 235 1.72 9.78 2.95
CA GLY A 235 1.13 10.54 1.85
C GLY A 235 -0.20 9.96 1.37
N ALA A 236 -0.68 10.43 0.22
CA ALA A 236 -1.98 10.04 -0.32
C ALA A 236 -1.93 9.72 -1.82
N ILE A 237 -2.80 8.80 -2.24
CA ILE A 237 -3.12 8.53 -3.64
C ILE A 237 -4.57 8.92 -3.92
N GLU A 238 -4.86 9.32 -5.16
CA GLU A 238 -6.18 9.79 -5.58
C GLU A 238 -6.57 9.03 -6.85
N ASN A 239 -7.55 8.16 -6.73
CA ASN A 239 -8.17 7.39 -7.81
C ASN A 239 -9.29 6.52 -7.24
N ASP A 240 -10.45 6.50 -7.88
CA ASP A 240 -11.63 5.80 -7.37
C ASP A 240 -11.42 4.30 -7.26
N TRP A 241 -10.90 3.68 -8.33
CA TRP A 241 -10.68 2.25 -8.41
C TRP A 241 -9.56 1.81 -7.47
N VAL A 242 -8.34 2.34 -7.62
CA VAL A 242 -7.16 1.93 -6.84
C VAL A 242 -7.38 2.11 -5.33
N SER A 243 -7.99 3.23 -4.92
CA SER A 243 -8.23 3.52 -3.51
C SER A 243 -9.23 2.54 -2.88
N THR A 244 -10.34 2.30 -3.59
CA THR A 244 -11.41 1.39 -3.12
C THR A 244 -10.93 -0.06 -3.11
N GLU A 245 -10.23 -0.48 -4.17
CA GLU A 245 -9.81 -1.85 -4.37
C GLU A 245 -8.72 -2.31 -3.41
N LEU A 246 -7.83 -1.41 -2.98
CA LEU A 246 -6.84 -1.76 -1.96
C LEU A 246 -7.49 -2.07 -0.61
N VAL A 247 -8.60 -1.42 -0.27
CA VAL A 247 -9.37 -1.72 0.95
C VAL A 247 -10.21 -2.99 0.76
N LEU A 248 -10.90 -3.14 -0.38
CA LEU A 248 -11.67 -4.35 -0.71
C LEU A 248 -10.81 -5.61 -0.75
N HIS A 249 -9.52 -5.49 -1.08
CA HIS A 249 -8.58 -6.62 -1.02
C HIS A 249 -8.56 -7.32 0.37
N TYR A 250 -8.92 -6.63 1.45
CA TYR A 250 -8.99 -7.25 2.78
C TYR A 250 -10.15 -8.25 2.95
N PHE A 251 -11.15 -8.19 2.07
CA PHE A 251 -12.41 -8.93 2.18
C PHE A 251 -12.70 -9.81 0.97
N GLU A 252 -12.00 -9.61 -0.14
CA GLU A 252 -12.12 -10.46 -1.32
C GLU A 252 -11.52 -11.85 -1.08
N GLY A 253 -12.27 -12.91 -1.39
CA GLY A 253 -11.87 -14.28 -1.11
C GLY A 253 -11.56 -14.46 0.38
N ASP A 254 -10.38 -14.99 0.69
CA ASP A 254 -9.88 -15.10 2.07
C ASP A 254 -9.20 -13.83 2.59
N GLY A 255 -8.93 -12.87 1.69
CA GLY A 255 -8.11 -11.70 1.97
C GLY A 255 -6.72 -12.05 2.53
N PRO A 256 -5.98 -11.05 3.05
CA PRO A 256 -4.75 -11.27 3.79
C PRO A 256 -5.00 -11.75 5.24
N SER A 257 -6.26 -11.72 5.71
CA SER A 257 -6.65 -12.14 7.06
C SER A 257 -8.07 -12.73 7.05
N PRO A 258 -8.21 -14.05 6.93
CA PRO A 258 -9.50 -14.72 7.11
C PRO A 258 -10.16 -14.42 8.47
N PRO A 259 -9.41 -14.34 9.60
CA PRO A 259 -9.99 -13.92 10.88
C PRO A 259 -10.62 -12.53 10.85
N LEU A 260 -10.01 -11.55 10.16
CA LEU A 260 -10.58 -10.22 10.00
C LEU A 260 -11.91 -10.30 9.25
N LYS A 261 -11.91 -10.96 8.09
CA LYS A 261 -13.12 -11.10 7.28
C LYS A 261 -14.25 -11.73 8.09
N LYS A 262 -13.98 -12.83 8.79
CA LYS A 262 -14.97 -13.48 9.67
C LYS A 262 -15.49 -12.54 10.75
N SER A 263 -14.61 -11.82 11.46
CA SER A 263 -15.02 -10.88 12.50
C SER A 263 -15.92 -9.77 11.96
N VAL A 264 -15.61 -9.23 10.78
CA VAL A 264 -16.42 -8.19 10.15
C VAL A 264 -17.78 -8.74 9.70
N LEU A 265 -17.80 -9.91 9.08
CA LEU A 265 -19.06 -10.57 8.68
C LEU A 265 -19.96 -10.82 9.88
N ASP A 266 -19.42 -11.38 10.96
CA ASP A 266 -20.17 -11.67 12.20
C ASP A 266 -20.79 -10.39 12.79
N ASN A 267 -20.05 -9.28 12.82
CA ASN A 267 -20.55 -8.01 13.34
C ASN A 267 -21.55 -7.29 12.41
N LEU A 268 -21.55 -7.61 11.11
CA LEU A 268 -22.47 -7.02 10.13
C LEU A 268 -23.73 -7.85 9.86
N LYS A 269 -23.84 -9.07 10.42
CA LYS A 269 -25.03 -9.94 10.24
C LYS A 269 -26.33 -9.21 10.54
N ASP A 270 -26.42 -8.64 11.74
CA ASP A 270 -27.64 -7.96 12.21
C ASP A 270 -27.62 -6.44 11.95
N PHE A 271 -26.54 -5.90 11.40
CA PHE A 271 -26.43 -4.48 11.09
C PHE A 271 -27.38 -4.10 9.95
N SER A 272 -28.11 -3.01 10.15
CA SER A 272 -28.89 -2.32 9.11
C SER A 272 -28.79 -0.82 9.35
N ASN A 273 -28.75 -0.07 8.26
CA ASN A 273 -28.78 1.40 8.28
C ASN A 273 -29.89 1.90 7.36
N TYR A 274 -31.05 1.26 7.43
CA TYR A 274 -32.27 1.68 6.76
C TYR A 274 -33.15 2.41 7.79
N PRO A 275 -33.74 3.58 7.44
CA PRO A 275 -34.68 4.26 8.31
C PRO A 275 -35.95 3.45 8.57
#